data_AF-B8IYQ4-F1
#
_entry.id   AF-B8IYQ4-F1
#
_cell.length_a   1.000
_cell.length_b   1.000
_cell.length_c   1.000
_cell.angle_alpha   90.00
_cell.angle_beta   90.00
_cell.angle_gamma   90.00
#
_symmetry.space_group_name_H-M   'P 1'
#
loop_
_entity.id
_entity.type
_entity.pdbx_description
1 polymer ?
#
loop_
_entity_poly.entity_id
_entity_poly.type
_entity_poly.pdbx_seq_one_letter_code
_entity_poly.pdbx_strand_id
1 'polypeptide(L)'
;MSNFFQKAHEFTARWEGGLTDYPSDPGGLTNHGVSLRWVQDLARQAREDCQRQARSCDGCNAMRTSKCGYYSLDMDMDGDVDADDIRACTKAQAAALFKKHFWNKLACNGLPLPLAVTLYDGAVNMGPARAVRQMQRAMNTVGESELDRYAPIAEDGIMGPRTAQLAEALEQSGQQWYAARQILRLRDAFYRDLAARRPSMQVFLNGWRNRVKALGQYLGELEREEN
;
A
#
# COMPACT_ATOMS: atom_id res chain seq x y z
N MET A 1 -13.03 17.18 7.81
CA MET A 1 -11.63 16.92 7.39
C MET A 1 -11.61 15.58 6.68
N SER A 2 -11.28 15.57 5.40
CA SER A 2 -11.18 14.33 4.62
C SER A 2 -9.99 13.52 5.15
N ASN A 3 -10.23 12.26 5.49
CA ASN A 3 -9.19 11.34 5.94
C ASN A 3 -8.29 11.00 4.73
N PHE A 4 -6.99 11.34 4.76
CA PHE A 4 -6.04 11.06 3.66
C PHE A 4 -6.09 9.61 3.20
N PHE A 5 -6.22 8.68 4.16
CA PHE A 5 -6.40 7.27 3.84
C PHE A 5 -7.65 7.02 3.01
N GLN A 6 -8.77 7.68 3.30
CA GLN A 6 -10.00 7.52 2.55
C GLN A 6 -9.85 8.01 1.11
N LYS A 7 -9.22 9.17 0.87
CA LYS A 7 -8.90 9.64 -0.49
C LYS A 7 -8.05 8.61 -1.25
N ALA A 8 -6.95 8.16 -0.64
CA ALA A 8 -6.06 7.19 -1.26
C ALA A 8 -6.72 5.82 -1.51
N HIS A 9 -7.50 5.33 -0.55
CA HIS A 9 -8.16 4.04 -0.62
C HIS A 9 -9.34 4.05 -1.58
N GLU A 10 -10.07 5.15 -1.70
CA GLU A 10 -11.13 5.30 -2.70
C GLU A 10 -10.59 5.13 -4.12
N PHE A 11 -9.44 5.74 -4.44
CA PHE A 11 -8.79 5.51 -5.72
C PHE A 11 -8.32 4.05 -5.87
N THR A 12 -7.57 3.56 -4.88
CA THR A 12 -6.91 2.25 -4.93
C THR A 12 -7.93 1.12 -5.06
N ALA A 13 -9.00 1.15 -4.27
CA ALA A 13 -10.03 0.11 -4.24
C ALA A 13 -10.83 -0.03 -5.55
N ARG A 14 -10.82 0.98 -6.44
CA ARG A 14 -11.43 0.87 -7.78
C ARG A 14 -10.67 -0.13 -8.68
N TRP A 15 -9.40 -0.38 -8.36
CA TRP A 15 -8.53 -1.33 -9.07
C TRP A 15 -8.46 -2.69 -8.41
N GLU A 16 -8.96 -2.81 -7.18
CA GLU A 16 -9.06 -4.06 -6.46
C GLU A 16 -10.42 -4.69 -6.83
N GLY A 17 -10.37 -5.82 -7.53
CA GLY A 17 -11.57 -6.48 -8.07
C GLY A 17 -12.56 -6.96 -7.00
N GLY A 18 -13.68 -7.51 -7.46
CA GLY A 18 -14.61 -8.27 -6.62
C GLY A 18 -14.08 -9.67 -6.28
N LEU A 19 -14.96 -10.54 -5.82
CA LEU A 19 -14.62 -11.94 -5.56
C LEU A 19 -14.04 -12.59 -6.82
N THR A 20 -12.82 -13.11 -6.71
CA THR A 20 -12.12 -13.84 -7.76
C THR A 20 -11.53 -15.11 -7.16
N ASP A 21 -11.72 -16.22 -7.85
CA ASP A 21 -11.21 -17.54 -7.47
C ASP A 21 -10.62 -18.19 -8.73
N TYR A 22 -9.34 -17.89 -9.01
CA TYR A 22 -8.66 -18.44 -10.17
C TYR A 22 -7.77 -19.61 -9.72
N PRO A 23 -7.97 -20.84 -10.26
CA PRO A 23 -7.18 -22.02 -9.88
C PRO A 23 -5.67 -21.87 -10.10
N SER A 24 -5.25 -20.94 -10.94
CA SER A 24 -3.84 -20.66 -11.26
C SER A 24 -3.25 -19.44 -10.55
N ASP A 25 -4.03 -18.75 -9.69
CA ASP A 25 -3.56 -17.57 -8.97
C ASP A 25 -2.80 -18.00 -7.69
N PRO A 26 -1.50 -17.65 -7.55
CA PRO A 26 -0.73 -17.95 -6.35
C PRO A 26 -1.26 -17.27 -5.08
N GLY A 27 -2.16 -16.29 -5.18
CA GLY A 27 -2.86 -15.67 -4.05
C GLY A 27 -4.13 -16.41 -3.61
N GLY A 28 -4.69 -17.26 -4.47
CA GLY A 28 -5.96 -17.96 -4.25
C GLY A 28 -7.17 -17.03 -4.22
N LEU A 29 -8.25 -17.51 -3.59
CA LEU A 29 -9.50 -16.76 -3.38
C LEU A 29 -9.21 -15.34 -2.88
N THR A 30 -9.73 -14.35 -3.59
CA THR A 30 -9.50 -12.93 -3.31
C THR A 30 -10.81 -12.16 -3.39
N ASN A 31 -11.08 -11.32 -2.39
CA ASN A 31 -12.24 -10.43 -2.37
C ASN A 31 -11.81 -9.03 -1.92
N HIS A 32 -12.27 -7.98 -2.60
CA HIS A 32 -11.91 -6.59 -2.30
C HIS A 32 -10.38 -6.34 -2.22
N GLY A 33 -9.58 -7.08 -3.00
CA GLY A 33 -8.11 -7.02 -2.96
C GLY A 33 -7.45 -7.75 -1.78
N VAL A 34 -8.23 -8.39 -0.92
CA VAL A 34 -7.76 -9.22 0.20
C VAL A 34 -7.72 -10.67 -0.26
N SER A 35 -6.52 -11.25 -0.34
CA SER A 35 -6.35 -12.66 -0.73
C SER A 35 -6.24 -13.59 0.48
N LEU A 36 -6.77 -14.81 0.34
CA LEU A 36 -6.69 -15.85 1.37
C LEU A 36 -5.26 -16.06 1.85
N ARG A 37 -4.32 -16.19 0.90
CA ARG A 37 -2.91 -16.37 1.22
C ARG A 37 -2.36 -15.24 2.09
N TRP A 38 -2.71 -13.99 1.78
CA TRP A 38 -2.25 -12.86 2.55
C TRP A 38 -2.81 -12.87 3.97
N VAL A 39 -4.11 -13.13 4.14
CA VAL A 39 -4.74 -13.18 5.47
C VAL A 39 -4.17 -14.35 6.29
N GLN A 40 -3.96 -15.52 5.69
CA GLN A 40 -3.32 -16.65 6.35
C GLN A 40 -1.86 -16.36 6.76
N ASP A 41 -1.09 -15.66 5.91
CA ASP A 41 0.26 -15.22 6.26
C ASP A 41 0.26 -14.24 7.44
N LEU A 42 -0.71 -13.33 7.51
CA LEU A 42 -0.90 -12.42 8.64
C LEU A 42 -1.31 -13.18 9.91
N ALA A 43 -2.21 -14.15 9.78
CA ALA A 43 -2.70 -14.96 10.89
C ALA A 43 -1.57 -15.81 11.50
N ARG A 44 -0.71 -16.39 10.65
CA ARG A 44 0.50 -17.08 11.08
C ARG A 44 1.44 -16.14 11.84
N GLN A 45 1.76 -14.97 11.28
CA GLN A 45 2.61 -13.97 11.94
C GLN A 45 2.03 -13.53 13.29
N ALA A 46 0.72 -13.29 13.37
CA ALA A 46 0.05 -12.89 14.60
C ALA A 46 0.15 -13.98 15.69
N ARG A 47 0.03 -15.26 15.31
CA ARG A 47 0.23 -16.39 16.24
C ARG A 47 1.68 -16.47 16.71
N GLU A 48 2.65 -16.36 15.80
CA GLU A 48 4.08 -16.37 16.15
C GLU A 48 4.46 -15.22 17.10
N ASP A 49 3.97 -14.01 16.84
CA ASP A 49 4.19 -12.85 17.70
C ASP A 49 3.56 -13.05 19.09
N CYS A 50 2.35 -13.60 19.15
CA CYS A 50 1.68 -13.91 20.42
C CYS A 50 2.43 -14.99 21.21
N GLN A 51 2.89 -16.06 20.55
CA GLN A 51 3.68 -17.12 21.18
C GLN A 51 5.00 -16.59 21.74
N ARG A 52 5.67 -15.67 21.04
CA ARG A 52 6.88 -15.00 21.54
C ARG A 52 6.61 -14.17 22.81
N GLN A 53 5.44 -13.57 22.94
CA GLN A 53 5.09 -12.69 24.06
C GLN A 53 4.47 -13.41 25.26
N ALA A 54 3.48 -14.28 25.01
CA ALA A 54 2.61 -14.86 26.03
C ALA A 54 2.80 -16.37 26.24
N ARG A 55 3.65 -17.03 25.44
CA ARG A 55 3.97 -18.49 25.47
C ARG A 55 2.79 -19.45 25.19
N SER A 56 1.53 -19.05 25.41
CA SER A 56 0.33 -19.81 25.03
C SER A 56 -0.83 -18.88 24.65
N CYS A 57 -1.69 -19.33 23.74
CA CYS A 57 -2.97 -18.70 23.42
C CYS A 57 -4.11 -19.19 24.35
N ASP A 58 -3.90 -20.28 25.08
CA ASP A 58 -4.90 -20.84 25.98
C ASP A 58 -5.17 -19.88 27.13
N GLY A 59 -6.42 -19.46 27.31
CA GLY A 59 -6.80 -18.50 28.35
C GLY A 59 -6.32 -17.07 28.10
N CYS A 60 -5.94 -16.72 26.87
CA CYS A 60 -5.53 -15.36 26.55
C CYS A 60 -6.70 -14.37 26.72
N ASN A 61 -6.54 -13.36 27.58
CA ASN A 61 -7.57 -12.33 27.83
C ASN A 61 -7.90 -11.46 26.61
N ALA A 62 -7.08 -11.50 25.56
CA ALA A 62 -7.34 -10.80 24.30
C ALA A 62 -8.06 -11.69 23.27
N MET A 63 -8.16 -13.01 23.52
CA MET A 63 -8.85 -13.98 22.65
C MET A 63 -10.30 -13.52 22.50
N ARG A 64 -10.73 -13.19 21.27
CA ARG A 64 -12.03 -12.59 20.91
C ARG A 64 -12.17 -11.08 21.11
N THR A 65 -11.06 -10.37 21.15
CA THR A 65 -11.07 -8.90 21.10
C THR A 65 -10.27 -8.41 19.90
N SER A 66 -10.54 -7.18 19.46
CA SER A 66 -9.78 -6.52 18.39
C SER A 66 -8.29 -6.32 18.73
N LYS A 67 -7.89 -6.53 20.00
CA LYS A 67 -6.48 -6.52 20.42
C LYS A 67 -5.74 -7.80 20.00
N CYS A 68 -6.44 -8.89 19.75
CA CYS A 68 -5.83 -10.12 19.25
C CYS A 68 -5.58 -10.00 17.74
N GLY A 69 -4.30 -10.12 17.35
CA GLY A 69 -3.90 -10.03 15.95
C GLY A 69 -4.53 -11.11 15.07
N TYR A 70 -4.75 -12.32 15.60
CA TYR A 70 -5.42 -13.41 14.90
C TYR A 70 -6.93 -13.16 14.78
N TYR A 71 -7.61 -12.88 15.90
CA TYR A 71 -9.05 -12.64 15.90
C TYR A 71 -9.46 -11.46 15.01
N SER A 72 -8.58 -10.47 14.82
CA SER A 72 -8.86 -9.37 13.89
C SER A 72 -8.86 -9.78 12.40
N LEU A 73 -8.50 -11.02 12.09
CA LEU A 73 -8.41 -11.59 10.74
C LEU A 73 -9.48 -12.66 10.47
N ASP A 74 -10.09 -13.20 11.53
CA ASP A 74 -11.31 -14.03 11.54
C ASP A 74 -12.51 -13.08 11.30
N MET A 75 -12.90 -12.97 10.03
CA MET A 75 -13.84 -12.00 9.50
C MET A 75 -15.29 -12.47 9.55
N ASP A 76 -15.54 -13.78 9.54
CA ASP A 76 -16.89 -14.35 9.72
C ASP A 76 -17.18 -14.77 11.18
N MET A 77 -16.17 -14.74 12.05
CA MET A 77 -16.23 -15.00 13.50
C MET A 77 -16.53 -16.46 13.85
N ASP A 78 -16.18 -17.40 12.98
CA ASP A 78 -16.37 -18.84 13.22
C ASP A 78 -15.26 -19.48 14.07
N GLY A 79 -14.14 -18.77 14.24
CA GLY A 79 -13.00 -19.16 15.07
C GLY A 79 -11.77 -19.63 14.29
N ASP A 80 -11.78 -19.63 12.95
CA ASP A 80 -10.60 -19.88 12.15
C ASP A 80 -10.27 -18.76 11.14
N VAL A 81 -9.38 -19.02 10.18
CA VAL A 81 -8.95 -18.06 9.16
C VAL A 81 -8.82 -18.83 7.85
N ASP A 82 -9.87 -18.82 7.05
CA ASP A 82 -10.03 -19.66 5.87
C ASP A 82 -10.74 -18.97 4.68
N ALA A 83 -11.27 -19.76 3.75
CA ALA A 83 -11.93 -19.26 2.56
C ALA A 83 -13.25 -18.53 2.85
N ASP A 84 -13.99 -18.93 3.88
CA ASP A 84 -15.28 -18.34 4.25
C ASP A 84 -15.10 -16.91 4.77
N ASP A 85 -14.01 -16.61 5.46
CA ASP A 85 -13.61 -15.24 5.80
C ASP A 85 -13.46 -14.33 4.59
N ILE A 86 -12.85 -14.83 3.52
CA ILE A 86 -12.64 -14.04 2.30
C ILE A 86 -13.97 -13.82 1.58
N ARG A 87 -14.87 -14.81 1.59
CA ARG A 87 -16.23 -14.68 1.04
C ARG A 87 -17.06 -13.69 1.84
N ALA A 88 -16.94 -13.71 3.17
CA ALA A 88 -17.65 -12.82 4.08
C ALA A 88 -17.02 -11.43 4.20
N CYS A 89 -15.78 -11.24 3.73
CA CYS A 89 -15.03 -10.00 3.85
C CYS A 89 -15.82 -8.80 3.30
N THR A 90 -16.15 -7.87 4.19
CA THR A 90 -16.78 -6.61 3.81
C THR A 90 -15.75 -5.60 3.31
N LYS A 91 -16.17 -4.65 2.48
CA LYS A 91 -15.32 -3.50 2.08
C LYS A 91 -14.72 -2.75 3.27
N ALA A 92 -15.44 -2.66 4.39
CA ALA A 92 -14.98 -2.00 5.61
C ALA A 92 -13.85 -2.80 6.30
N GLN A 93 -13.99 -4.12 6.39
CA GLN A 93 -12.92 -5.00 6.89
C GLN A 93 -11.68 -4.94 5.98
N ALA A 94 -11.86 -5.03 4.66
CA ALA A 94 -10.78 -4.88 3.69
C ALA A 94 -10.04 -3.54 3.87
N ALA A 95 -10.78 -2.43 3.94
CA ALA A 95 -10.20 -1.10 4.17
C ALA A 95 -9.41 -1.04 5.49
N ALA A 96 -9.92 -1.66 6.57
CA ALA A 96 -9.21 -1.72 7.85
C ALA A 96 -7.88 -2.50 7.75
N LEU A 97 -7.86 -3.62 7.01
CA LEU A 97 -6.64 -4.39 6.74
C LEU A 97 -5.63 -3.58 5.93
N PHE A 98 -6.07 -2.95 4.84
CA PHE A 98 -5.20 -2.09 4.04
C PHE A 98 -4.63 -0.91 4.84
N LYS A 99 -5.47 -0.28 5.67
CA LYS A 99 -5.02 0.81 6.55
C LYS A 99 -3.95 0.33 7.52
N LYS A 100 -4.17 -0.81 8.19
CA LYS A 100 -3.25 -1.35 9.19
C LYS A 100 -1.94 -1.82 8.57
N HIS A 101 -2.00 -2.57 7.47
CA HIS A 101 -0.86 -3.32 6.96
C HIS A 101 -0.09 -2.60 5.85
N PHE A 102 -0.67 -1.58 5.21
CA PHE A 102 0.03 -0.74 4.24
C PHE A 102 0.15 0.70 4.73
N TRP A 103 -0.99 1.40 4.90
CA TRP A 103 -0.99 2.83 5.20
C TRP A 103 -0.23 3.19 6.49
N ASN A 104 -0.56 2.51 7.59
CA ASN A 104 0.08 2.76 8.88
C ASN A 104 1.52 2.24 8.91
N LYS A 105 1.78 1.04 8.37
CA LYS A 105 3.14 0.46 8.32
C LYS A 105 4.12 1.29 7.49
N LEU A 106 3.63 2.01 6.48
CA LEU A 106 4.42 2.92 5.65
C LEU A 106 4.42 4.36 6.17
N ALA A 107 3.84 4.60 7.35
CA ALA A 107 3.73 5.93 7.95
C ALA A 107 3.10 6.98 7.03
N CYS A 108 2.17 6.59 6.15
CA CYS A 108 1.55 7.48 5.16
C CYS A 108 0.82 8.68 5.80
N ASN A 109 0.37 8.58 7.06
CA ASN A 109 -0.22 9.71 7.79
C ASN A 109 0.76 10.88 7.98
N GLY A 110 2.06 10.61 8.02
CA GLY A 110 3.09 11.63 8.19
C GLY A 110 3.67 12.13 6.87
N LEU A 111 3.06 11.79 5.73
CA LEU A 111 3.50 12.22 4.42
C LEU A 111 2.53 13.27 3.84
N PRO A 112 3.04 14.20 3.01
CA PRO A 112 2.20 15.08 2.20
C PRO A 112 1.21 14.26 1.35
N LEU A 113 -0.03 14.74 1.22
CA LEU A 113 -1.12 14.01 0.56
C LEU A 113 -0.73 13.33 -0.76
N PRO A 114 -0.13 14.02 -1.76
CA PRO A 114 0.21 13.38 -3.03
C PRO A 114 1.23 12.26 -2.92
N LEU A 115 2.20 12.39 -2.01
CA LEU A 115 3.21 11.37 -1.76
C LEU A 115 2.58 10.18 -1.03
N ALA A 116 1.72 10.43 -0.03
CA ALA A 116 0.99 9.40 0.71
C ALA A 116 0.10 8.55 -0.21
N VAL A 117 -0.71 9.21 -1.05
CA VAL A 117 -1.60 8.55 -2.03
C VAL A 117 -0.79 7.71 -3.01
N THR A 118 0.27 8.28 -3.57
CA THR A 118 1.08 7.60 -4.58
C THR A 118 1.86 6.43 -4.00
N LEU A 119 2.42 6.57 -2.80
CA LEU A 119 3.13 5.51 -2.09
C LEU A 119 2.19 4.35 -1.77
N TYR A 120 1.02 4.66 -1.21
CA TYR A 120 0.03 3.65 -0.81
C TYR A 120 -0.46 2.83 -2.01
N ASP A 121 -0.91 3.47 -3.08
CA ASP A 121 -1.36 2.77 -4.30
C ASP A 121 -0.24 1.89 -4.87
N GLY A 122 0.98 2.42 -4.93
CA GLY A 122 2.14 1.67 -5.41
C GLY A 122 2.47 0.48 -4.52
N ALA A 123 2.39 0.63 -3.20
CA ALA A 123 2.71 -0.43 -2.26
C ALA A 123 1.72 -1.60 -2.37
N VAL A 124 0.43 -1.29 -2.53
CA VAL A 124 -0.62 -2.28 -2.78
C VAL A 124 -0.39 -3.00 -4.11
N ASN A 125 -0.05 -2.27 -5.17
CA ASN A 125 0.08 -2.85 -6.50
C ASN A 125 1.34 -3.68 -6.74
N MET A 126 2.51 -3.19 -6.31
CA MET A 126 3.82 -3.76 -6.69
C MET A 126 4.73 -4.08 -5.51
N GLY A 127 4.19 -4.01 -4.29
CA GLY A 127 4.87 -4.33 -3.05
C GLY A 127 5.50 -3.11 -2.38
N PRO A 128 5.51 -3.05 -1.02
CA PRO A 128 5.96 -1.90 -0.26
C PRO A 128 7.39 -1.46 -0.56
N ALA A 129 8.36 -2.37 -0.49
CA ALA A 129 9.78 -2.00 -0.65
C ALA A 129 10.09 -1.38 -2.02
N ARG A 130 9.41 -1.85 -3.08
CA ARG A 130 9.58 -1.28 -4.43
C ARG A 130 8.95 0.11 -4.52
N ALA A 131 7.75 0.28 -3.98
CA ALA A 131 7.07 1.56 -3.95
C ALA A 131 7.86 2.63 -3.19
N VAL A 132 8.42 2.27 -2.03
CA VAL A 132 9.28 3.16 -1.24
C VAL A 132 10.55 3.54 -2.01
N ARG A 133 11.23 2.59 -2.68
CA ARG A 133 12.41 2.92 -3.51
C ARG A 133 12.08 3.89 -4.64
N GLN A 134 10.95 3.70 -5.33
CA GLN A 134 10.53 4.63 -6.37
C GLN A 134 10.26 6.03 -5.79
N MET A 135 9.64 6.11 -4.61
CA MET A 135 9.44 7.38 -3.92
C MET A 135 10.75 8.04 -3.52
N GLN A 136 11.66 7.32 -2.87
CA GLN A 136 12.98 7.84 -2.48
C GLN A 136 13.76 8.36 -3.70
N ARG A 137 13.79 7.60 -4.80
CA ARG A 137 14.43 8.03 -6.05
C ARG A 137 13.81 9.30 -6.62
N ALA A 138 12.49 9.36 -6.73
CA ALA A 138 11.79 10.53 -7.24
C ALA A 138 12.07 11.77 -6.37
N MET A 139 11.99 11.62 -5.04
CA MET A 139 12.27 12.70 -4.10
C MET A 139 13.73 13.16 -4.15
N ASN A 140 14.69 12.25 -4.32
CA ASN A 140 16.09 12.61 -4.53
C ASN A 140 16.26 13.44 -5.82
N THR A 141 15.67 13.00 -6.93
CA THR A 141 15.75 13.74 -8.21
C THR A 141 15.14 15.14 -8.10
N VAL A 142 13.97 15.27 -7.49
CA VAL A 142 13.33 16.59 -7.29
C VAL A 142 14.09 17.42 -6.26
N GLY A 143 14.58 16.81 -5.19
CA GLY A 143 15.36 17.48 -4.17
C GLY A 143 16.64 18.10 -4.74
N GLU A 144 17.35 17.35 -5.58
CA GLU A 144 18.56 17.81 -6.24
C GLU A 144 18.32 18.99 -7.20
N SER A 145 17.17 19.04 -7.88
CA SER A 145 16.87 20.10 -8.84
C SER A 145 16.18 21.33 -8.23
N GLU A 146 15.37 21.15 -7.19
CA GLU A 146 14.46 22.20 -6.69
C GLU A 146 14.78 22.74 -5.30
N LEU A 147 15.59 22.04 -4.47
CA LEU A 147 15.87 22.47 -3.09
C LEU A 147 17.23 23.14 -2.95
N ASP A 148 17.26 24.36 -2.39
CA ASP A 148 18.50 25.09 -2.09
C ASP A 148 19.44 24.33 -1.15
N ARG A 149 18.89 23.57 -0.19
CA ARG A 149 19.62 22.76 0.79
C ARG A 149 19.20 21.31 0.69
N TYR A 150 19.75 20.63 -0.31
CA TYR A 150 19.51 19.21 -0.53
C TYR A 150 20.62 18.33 0.05
N ALA A 151 20.21 17.21 0.66
CA ALA A 151 21.08 16.10 0.98
C ALA A 151 20.40 14.80 0.51
N PRO A 152 21.08 13.96 -0.30
CA PRO A 152 20.49 12.73 -0.80
C PRO A 152 20.19 11.74 0.32
N ILE A 153 19.08 11.03 0.18
CA ILE A 153 18.71 9.89 1.04
C ILE A 153 19.02 8.57 0.33
N ALA A 154 19.15 7.49 1.10
CA ALA A 154 19.30 6.15 0.54
C ALA A 154 18.01 5.71 -0.17
N GLU A 155 18.17 5.03 -1.32
CA GLU A 155 17.09 4.37 -2.06
C GLU A 155 16.95 2.89 -1.64
N ASP A 156 16.84 2.64 -0.34
CA ASP A 156 16.85 1.29 0.25
C ASP A 156 15.48 0.59 0.21
N GLY A 157 14.39 1.34 0.07
CA GLY A 157 13.03 0.84 0.13
C GLY A 157 12.46 0.75 1.54
N ILE A 158 13.09 1.43 2.48
CA ILE A 158 12.70 1.46 3.88
C ILE A 158 12.15 2.85 4.22
N MET A 159 10.91 2.89 4.73
CA MET A 159 10.35 4.13 5.27
C MET A 159 11.03 4.45 6.60
N GLY A 160 11.98 5.38 6.58
CA GLY A 160 12.70 5.85 7.76
C GLY A 160 12.65 7.37 7.94
N PRO A 161 13.21 7.89 9.04
CA PRO A 161 13.15 9.32 9.38
C PRO A 161 13.67 10.24 8.29
N ARG A 162 14.76 9.84 7.59
CA ARG A 162 15.32 10.63 6.48
C ARG A 162 14.37 10.72 5.28
N THR A 163 13.62 9.65 5.00
CA THR A 163 12.61 9.65 3.92
C THR A 163 11.47 10.60 4.26
N ALA A 164 11.00 10.61 5.51
CA ALA A 164 9.98 11.55 5.97
C ALA A 164 10.45 13.01 5.94
N GLN A 165 11.68 13.28 6.40
CA GLN A 165 12.28 14.62 6.37
C GLN A 165 12.39 15.20 4.95
N LEU A 166 12.79 14.37 3.97
CA LEU A 166 12.84 14.84 2.58
C LEU A 166 11.44 15.10 2.02
N ALA A 167 10.45 14.26 2.35
CA ALA A 167 9.06 14.50 1.96
C ALA A 167 8.52 15.83 2.53
N GLU A 168 8.83 16.12 3.79
CA GLU A 168 8.47 17.39 4.45
C GLU A 168 9.16 18.59 3.79
N ALA A 169 10.46 18.50 3.48
CA ALA A 169 11.19 19.57 2.79
C ALA A 169 10.61 19.86 1.38
N LEU A 170 10.17 18.82 0.67
CA LEU A 170 9.49 18.97 -0.62
C LEU A 170 8.12 19.63 -0.46
N GLU A 171 7.38 19.36 0.62
CA GLU A 171 6.11 20.04 0.89
C GLU A 171 6.30 21.52 1.22
N GLN A 172 7.28 21.84 2.07
CA GLN A 172 7.61 23.22 2.45
C GLN A 172 8.04 24.09 1.25
N SER A 173 8.56 23.48 0.19
CA SER A 173 8.94 24.13 -1.07
C SER A 173 7.87 24.07 -2.16
N GLY A 174 6.72 23.43 -1.91
CA GLY A 174 5.65 23.27 -2.89
C GLY A 174 5.92 22.23 -3.98
N GLN A 175 6.91 21.36 -3.79
CA GLN A 175 7.39 20.39 -4.77
C GLN A 175 6.84 18.96 -4.57
N GLN A 176 6.06 18.71 -3.53
CA GLN A 176 5.46 17.42 -3.20
C GLN A 176 4.60 16.86 -4.34
N TRP A 177 3.85 17.70 -5.05
CA TRP A 177 3.03 17.30 -6.20
C TRP A 177 3.88 16.91 -7.41
N TYR A 178 4.93 17.68 -7.68
CA TYR A 178 5.88 17.38 -8.75
C TYR A 178 6.64 16.08 -8.48
N ALA A 179 7.10 15.88 -7.24
CA ALA A 179 7.71 14.64 -6.80
C ALA A 179 6.77 13.44 -6.98
N ALA A 180 5.50 13.55 -6.59
CA ALA A 180 4.52 12.48 -6.81
C ALA A 180 4.35 12.12 -8.29
N ARG A 181 4.31 13.12 -9.19
CA ARG A 181 4.31 12.90 -10.64
C ARG A 181 5.58 12.19 -11.13
N GLN A 182 6.74 12.47 -10.54
CA GLN A 182 7.98 11.73 -10.87
C GLN A 182 7.93 10.26 -10.43
N ILE A 183 7.30 9.95 -9.30
CA ILE A 183 7.07 8.56 -8.88
C ILE A 183 6.26 7.81 -9.94
N LEU A 184 5.20 8.43 -10.48
CA LEU A 184 4.38 7.82 -11.53
C LEU A 184 5.17 7.57 -12.82
N ARG A 185 6.10 8.46 -13.20
CA ARG A 185 7.00 8.24 -14.35
C ARG A 185 7.92 7.05 -14.13
N LEU A 186 8.54 6.95 -12.95
CA LEU A 186 9.36 5.78 -12.57
C LEU A 186 8.53 4.48 -12.58
N ARG A 187 7.26 4.56 -12.19
CA ARG A 187 6.34 3.42 -12.18
C ARG A 187 5.96 2.96 -13.59
N ASP A 188 5.61 3.88 -14.49
CA ASP A 188 5.33 3.54 -15.90
C ASP A 188 6.57 2.91 -16.56
N ALA A 189 7.76 3.48 -16.33
CA ALA A 189 9.02 2.93 -16.83
C ALA A 189 9.28 1.51 -16.30
N PHE A 190 9.04 1.28 -15.00
CA PHE A 190 9.17 -0.05 -14.39
C PHE A 190 8.26 -1.09 -15.04
N TYR A 191 6.98 -0.78 -15.27
CA TYR A 191 6.07 -1.75 -15.89
C TYR A 191 6.46 -2.09 -17.33
N ARG A 192 6.91 -1.09 -18.10
CA ARG A 192 7.40 -1.31 -19.47
C ARG A 192 8.62 -2.22 -19.48
N ASP A 193 9.57 -1.96 -18.59
CA ASP A 193 10.78 -2.79 -18.45
C ASP A 193 10.43 -4.22 -17.99
N LEU A 194 9.51 -4.36 -17.03
CA LEU A 194 9.05 -5.68 -16.56
C LEU A 194 8.41 -6.50 -17.69
N ALA A 195 7.52 -5.89 -18.47
CA ALA A 195 6.84 -6.54 -19.59
C ALA A 195 7.84 -6.91 -20.71
N ALA A 196 8.81 -6.04 -21.00
CA ALA A 196 9.86 -6.32 -21.97
C ALA A 196 10.75 -7.50 -21.54
N ARG A 197 11.09 -7.60 -20.25
CA ARG A 197 11.93 -8.69 -19.71
C ARG A 197 11.17 -10.00 -19.50
N ARG A 198 9.85 -9.94 -19.33
CA ARG A 198 9.01 -11.10 -19.04
C ARG A 198 7.79 -11.10 -19.98
N PRO A 199 7.87 -11.76 -21.15
CA PRO A 199 6.78 -11.74 -22.14
C PRO A 199 5.42 -12.20 -21.60
N SER A 200 5.39 -13.12 -20.62
CA SER A 200 4.15 -13.53 -19.95
C SER A 200 3.44 -12.39 -19.20
N MET A 201 4.15 -11.33 -18.85
CA MET A 201 3.61 -10.14 -18.19
C MET A 201 3.04 -9.10 -19.17
N GLN A 202 3.30 -9.25 -20.48
CA GLN A 202 2.88 -8.29 -21.51
C GLN A 202 1.36 -8.05 -21.51
N VAL A 203 0.58 -9.10 -21.21
CA VAL A 203 -0.89 -9.04 -21.17
C VAL A 203 -1.41 -8.05 -20.11
N PHE A 204 -0.67 -7.81 -19.03
CA PHE A 204 -1.07 -6.91 -17.95
C PHE A 204 -0.62 -5.46 -18.16
N LEU A 205 0.34 -5.21 -19.06
CA LEU A 205 1.00 -3.92 -19.23
C LEU A 205 -0.01 -2.78 -19.46
N ASN A 206 -1.00 -3.00 -20.31
CA ASN A 206 -2.02 -1.98 -20.59
C ASN A 206 -2.82 -1.62 -19.33
N GLY A 207 -3.20 -2.62 -18.53
CA GLY A 207 -3.91 -2.41 -17.26
C GLY A 207 -3.08 -1.61 -16.26
N TRP A 208 -1.81 -1.98 -16.08
CA TRP A 208 -0.90 -1.27 -15.18
C TRP A 208 -0.70 0.19 -15.58
N ARG A 209 -0.48 0.45 -16.87
CA ARG A 209 -0.29 1.82 -17.39
C ARG A 209 -1.56 2.66 -17.31
N ASN A 210 -2.74 2.05 -17.50
CA ASN A 210 -4.02 2.72 -17.29
C ASN A 210 -4.18 3.13 -15.81
N ARG A 211 -3.78 2.28 -14.85
CA ARG A 211 -3.75 2.63 -13.41
C ARG A 211 -2.85 3.82 -13.12
N VAL A 212 -1.64 3.85 -13.68
CA VAL A 212 -0.72 4.99 -13.55
C VAL A 212 -1.31 6.28 -14.11
N LYS A 213 -1.90 6.23 -15.32
CA LYS A 213 -2.54 7.39 -15.94
C LYS A 213 -3.70 7.93 -15.10
N ALA A 214 -4.58 7.03 -14.64
CA ALA A 214 -5.72 7.41 -13.80
C ALA A 214 -5.27 8.02 -12.48
N LEU A 215 -4.20 7.48 -11.86
CA LEU A 215 -3.64 8.05 -10.63
C LEU A 215 -3.08 9.44 -10.88
N GLY A 216 -2.42 9.67 -12.01
CA GLY A 216 -1.95 11.01 -12.38
C GLY A 216 -3.09 12.03 -12.55
N GLN A 217 -4.21 11.61 -13.13
CA GLN A 217 -5.42 12.45 -13.24
C GLN A 217 -6.00 12.75 -11.86
N TYR A 218 -6.12 11.73 -11.00
CA TYR A 218 -6.62 11.86 -9.64
C TYR A 218 -5.76 12.80 -8.79
N LEU A 219 -4.42 12.71 -8.88
CA LEU A 219 -3.54 13.67 -8.22
C LEU A 219 -3.79 15.09 -8.72
N GLY A 220 -4.00 15.30 -10.02
CA GLY A 220 -4.33 16.62 -10.55
C GLY A 220 -5.68 17.17 -10.06
N GLU A 221 -6.66 16.30 -9.79
CA GLU A 221 -7.92 16.69 -9.15
C GLU A 221 -7.69 17.13 -7.70
N LEU A 222 -6.95 16.34 -6.92
CA LEU A 222 -6.61 16.67 -5.54
C LEU A 222 -5.79 17.97 -5.43
N GLU A 223 -4.84 18.20 -6.33
CA GLU A 223 -4.03 19.43 -6.37
C GLU A 223 -4.91 20.67 -6.61
N ARG A 224 -5.99 20.56 -7.41
CA ARG A 224 -6.95 21.65 -7.61
C ARG A 224 -7.89 21.86 -6.43
N GLU A 225 -8.10 20.86 -5.58
CA GLU A 225 -8.92 20.99 -4.37
C GLU A 225 -8.17 21.68 -3.22
N GLU A 226 -6.83 21.63 -3.22
CA GLU A 226 -5.99 22.27 -2.18
C GLU A 226 -5.63 23.73 -2.48
N ASN A 227 -5.78 24.18 -3.72
CA ASN A 227 -5.53 25.55 -4.17
C ASN A 227 -6.82 26.36 -4.32
#